data_AF-A0A8J2EG77-F1
#
_entry.id   AF-A0A8J2EG77-F1
#
_cell.length_a   1.000
_cell.length_b   1.000
_cell.length_c   1.000
_cell.angle_alpha   90.00
_cell.angle_beta   90.00
_cell.angle_gamma   90.00
#
_symmetry.space_group_name_H-M   'P 1'
#
loop_
_entity.id
_entity.type
_entity.pdbx_description
1 polymer ?
#
loop_
_entity_poly.entity_id
_entity_poly.type
_entity_poly.pdbx_seq_one_letter_code
_entity_poly.pdbx_strand_id
1 'polypeptide(L)'
;MMVFGIEITLWLVLGVILSLIVAAVVFFFILLQLFIYMTTGVCKSTRKMNGKTVIITGCTSGIGKETARDLAHRGARLIMACRNVQAANKLKETFRKKTTEDGLEMTMATNQYGPFLLTHLLIDLLKRSKPSRVVVVASELYRLASLNLDNLNPVTTFPAYLYYVSKYANIVFSLELARRLEGTGVTVNCLHPELEGVTGKYFLDCREYGLSSGVQDPAKGKKFWELSETIVKLQPTDPKI
;
A
#
# COMPACT_ATOMS: atom_id res chain seq x y z
N MET A 1 -39.87 -8.88 51.76
CA MET A 1 -39.76 -9.95 50.75
C MET A 1 -39.87 -9.46 49.30
N MET A 2 -40.63 -8.39 49.01
CA MET A 2 -40.84 -7.89 47.64
C MET A 2 -39.63 -7.17 47.00
N VAL A 3 -38.79 -6.49 47.80
CA VAL A 3 -37.63 -5.72 47.30
C VAL A 3 -36.48 -6.63 46.84
N PHE A 4 -36.24 -7.75 47.54
CA PHE A 4 -35.22 -8.75 47.19
C PHE A 4 -35.53 -9.47 45.87
N GLY A 5 -36.81 -9.65 45.51
CA GLY A 5 -37.19 -10.29 44.26
C GLY A 5 -36.85 -9.45 43.03
N ILE A 6 -37.02 -8.12 43.11
CA ILE A 6 -36.82 -7.19 41.99
C ILE A 6 -35.34 -7.07 41.62
N GLU A 7 -34.42 -7.06 42.60
CA GLU A 7 -32.98 -7.05 42.32
C GLU A 7 -32.52 -8.32 41.61
N ILE A 8 -33.01 -9.49 42.04
CA ILE A 8 -32.65 -10.77 41.40
C ILE A 8 -33.11 -10.80 39.94
N THR A 9 -34.34 -10.35 39.65
CA THR A 9 -34.83 -10.27 38.27
C THR A 9 -34.01 -9.29 37.42
N LEU A 10 -33.60 -8.16 38.00
CA LEU A 10 -32.79 -7.16 37.30
C LEU A 10 -31.39 -7.71 36.94
N TRP A 11 -30.72 -8.37 37.88
CA TRP A 11 -29.41 -9.01 37.62
C TRP A 11 -29.49 -10.15 36.60
N LEU A 12 -30.56 -10.94 36.62
CA LEU A 12 -30.82 -11.96 35.60
C LEU A 12 -31.01 -11.34 34.21
N VAL A 13 -31.82 -10.28 34.10
CA VAL A 13 -32.05 -9.58 32.82
C VAL A 13 -30.75 -8.97 32.30
N LEU A 14 -29.97 -8.31 33.16
CA LEU A 14 -28.66 -7.74 32.79
C LEU A 14 -27.66 -8.82 32.35
N GLY A 15 -27.63 -9.97 33.04
CA GLY A 15 -26.79 -11.10 32.67
C GLY A 15 -27.16 -11.69 31.30
N VAL A 16 -28.45 -11.83 31.02
CA VAL A 16 -28.94 -12.28 29.71
C VAL A 16 -28.55 -11.27 28.61
N ILE A 17 -28.79 -9.97 28.83
CA ILE A 17 -28.42 -8.92 27.87
C ILE A 17 -26.91 -8.95 27.60
N LEU A 18 -26.08 -9.03 28.64
CA LEU A 18 -24.63 -9.12 28.49
C LEU A 18 -24.22 -10.37 27.70
N SER A 19 -24.82 -11.53 27.97
CA SER A 19 -24.52 -12.77 27.24
C SER A 19 -24.90 -12.68 25.75
N LEU A 20 -26.01 -12.03 25.43
CA LEU A 20 -26.44 -11.80 24.05
C LEU A 20 -25.51 -10.83 23.32
N ILE A 21 -25.04 -9.77 23.98
CA ILE A 21 -24.06 -8.83 23.42
C ILE A 21 -22.74 -9.56 23.13
N VAL A 22 -22.24 -10.35 24.07
CA VAL A 22 -21.00 -11.12 23.88
C VAL A 22 -21.16 -12.11 22.73
N ALA A 23 -22.28 -12.85 22.66
CA ALA A 23 -22.56 -13.77 21.57
C ALA A 23 -22.62 -13.05 20.21
N ALA A 24 -23.25 -11.87 20.13
CA ALA A 24 -23.32 -11.07 18.92
C ALA A 24 -21.94 -10.58 18.47
N VAL A 25 -21.08 -10.14 19.39
CA VAL A 25 -19.70 -9.71 19.10
C VAL A 25 -18.87 -10.89 18.59
N VAL A 26 -18.94 -12.05 19.24
CA VAL A 26 -18.22 -13.26 18.80
C VAL A 26 -18.71 -13.68 17.41
N PHE A 27 -20.02 -13.70 17.18
CA PHE A 27 -20.60 -14.04 15.89
C PHE A 27 -20.16 -13.05 14.79
N PHE A 28 -20.12 -11.75 15.10
CA PHE A 28 -19.59 -10.74 14.19
C PHE A 28 -18.12 -11.00 13.82
N PHE A 29 -17.26 -11.35 14.77
CA PHE A 29 -15.87 -11.70 14.47
C PHE A 29 -15.74 -12.97 13.63
N ILE A 30 -16.57 -13.99 13.87
CA ILE A 30 -16.60 -15.21 13.05
C ILE A 30 -17.02 -14.89 11.62
N LEU A 31 -18.09 -14.10 11.44
CA LEU A 31 -18.54 -13.67 10.12
C LEU A 31 -17.49 -12.82 9.41
N LEU A 32 -16.82 -11.92 10.13
CA LEU A 32 -15.73 -11.10 9.59
C LEU A 32 -14.56 -11.99 9.14
N GLN A 33 -14.18 -12.99 9.94
CA GLN A 33 -13.09 -13.90 9.60
C GLN A 33 -13.44 -14.80 8.41
N LEU A 34 -14.66 -15.31 8.34
CA LEU A 34 -15.20 -16.03 7.18
C LEU A 34 -15.22 -15.13 5.94
N PHE A 35 -15.70 -13.89 6.08
CA PHE A 35 -15.72 -12.92 5.00
C PHE A 35 -14.31 -12.63 4.49
N ILE A 36 -13.33 -12.39 5.37
CA ILE A 36 -11.93 -12.20 4.99
C ILE A 36 -11.40 -13.43 4.27
N TYR A 37 -11.59 -14.63 4.82
CA TYR A 37 -11.14 -15.89 4.20
C TYR A 37 -11.73 -16.09 2.79
N MET A 38 -13.02 -15.78 2.62
CA MET A 38 -13.72 -15.91 1.34
C MET A 38 -13.37 -14.80 0.34
N THR A 39 -12.91 -13.63 0.80
CA THR A 39 -12.58 -12.47 -0.05
C THR A 39 -11.09 -12.31 -0.32
N THR A 40 -10.20 -12.94 0.45
CA THR A 40 -8.76 -12.93 0.17
C THR A 40 -8.45 -13.88 -1.00
N GLY A 41 -8.14 -13.31 -2.16
CA GLY A 41 -7.76 -14.07 -3.34
C GLY A 41 -6.43 -14.83 -3.14
N VAL A 42 -6.40 -16.09 -3.57
CA VAL A 42 -5.16 -16.89 -3.65
C VAL A 42 -4.57 -16.73 -5.05
N CYS A 43 -3.27 -16.43 -5.15
CA CYS A 43 -2.57 -16.40 -6.44
C CYS A 43 -2.58 -17.80 -7.07
N LYS A 44 -3.32 -17.96 -8.18
CA LYS A 44 -3.43 -19.24 -8.92
C LYS A 44 -2.43 -19.41 -10.05
N SER A 45 -1.65 -18.36 -10.35
CA SER A 45 -0.67 -18.41 -11.43
C SER A 45 0.33 -19.53 -11.19
N THR A 46 0.72 -20.28 -12.22
CA THR A 46 1.77 -21.32 -12.14
C THR A 46 3.05 -20.90 -12.86
N ARG A 47 3.13 -19.65 -13.32
CA ARG A 47 4.25 -19.15 -14.12
C ARG A 47 5.57 -19.24 -13.35
N LYS A 48 6.59 -19.81 -14.01
CA LYS A 48 7.98 -19.84 -13.52
C LYS A 48 8.65 -18.47 -13.70
N MET A 49 9.55 -18.15 -12.78
CA MET A 49 10.27 -16.88 -12.72
C MET A 49 11.78 -17.04 -12.91
N ASN A 50 12.22 -18.18 -13.47
CA ASN A 50 13.62 -18.47 -13.74
C ASN A 50 14.28 -17.35 -14.57
N GLY A 51 15.47 -16.91 -14.15
CA GLY A 51 16.22 -15.84 -14.81
C GLY A 51 15.66 -14.43 -14.58
N LYS A 52 14.56 -14.27 -13.83
CA LYS A 52 14.03 -12.96 -13.45
C LYS A 52 14.62 -12.50 -12.13
N THR A 53 14.97 -11.23 -12.05
CA THR A 53 15.40 -10.57 -10.80
C THR A 53 14.29 -9.65 -10.34
N VAL A 54 13.89 -9.77 -9.07
CA VAL A 54 12.80 -8.98 -8.49
C VAL A 54 13.29 -8.26 -7.24
N ILE A 55 13.13 -6.94 -7.20
CA ILE A 55 13.35 -6.11 -6.02
C ILE A 55 12.01 -5.94 -5.32
N ILE A 56 11.93 -6.25 -4.02
CA ILE A 56 10.69 -6.16 -3.23
C ILE A 56 10.95 -5.30 -2.00
N THR A 57 10.16 -4.24 -1.83
CA THR A 57 10.09 -3.44 -0.60
C THR A 57 9.00 -4.00 0.33
N GLY A 58 9.09 -3.76 1.63
CA GLY A 58 8.06 -4.22 2.59
C GLY A 58 7.94 -5.74 2.69
N CYS A 59 9.05 -6.45 2.48
CA CYS A 59 9.19 -7.90 2.38
C CYS A 59 9.08 -8.69 3.71
N THR A 60 8.98 -8.02 4.85
CA THR A 60 9.09 -8.66 6.18
C THR A 60 7.77 -9.18 6.74
N SER A 61 6.63 -8.67 6.28
CA SER A 61 5.30 -9.08 6.73
C SER A 61 4.24 -8.92 5.64
N GLY A 62 3.03 -9.44 5.89
CA GLY A 62 1.86 -9.27 5.04
C GLY A 62 2.09 -9.67 3.57
N ILE A 63 1.46 -8.92 2.65
CA ILE A 63 1.48 -9.20 1.20
C ILE A 63 2.90 -9.26 0.64
N GLY A 64 3.81 -8.38 1.08
CA GLY A 64 5.19 -8.36 0.59
C GLY A 64 5.97 -9.64 0.94
N LYS A 65 5.78 -10.16 2.17
CA LYS A 65 6.39 -11.45 2.60
C LYS A 65 5.86 -12.63 1.79
N GLU A 66 4.54 -12.70 1.63
CA GLU A 66 3.90 -13.79 0.87
C GLU A 66 4.30 -13.75 -0.61
N THR A 67 4.36 -12.55 -1.19
CA THR A 67 4.82 -12.30 -2.56
C THR A 67 6.28 -12.71 -2.75
N ALA A 68 7.17 -12.35 -1.82
CA ALA A 68 8.55 -12.78 -1.84
C ALA A 68 8.67 -14.31 -1.77
N ARG A 69 7.92 -14.97 -0.88
CA ARG A 69 7.94 -16.43 -0.78
C ARG A 69 7.49 -17.11 -2.07
N ASP A 70 6.37 -16.66 -2.63
CA ASP A 70 5.81 -17.22 -3.87
C ASP A 70 6.76 -17.03 -5.06
N LEU A 71 7.34 -15.84 -5.24
CA LEU A 71 8.30 -15.57 -6.32
C LEU A 71 9.61 -16.35 -6.16
N ALA A 72 10.09 -16.54 -4.93
CA ALA A 72 11.25 -17.37 -4.65
C ALA A 72 10.98 -18.84 -5.03
N HIS A 73 9.84 -19.41 -4.63
CA HIS A 73 9.44 -20.77 -5.00
C HIS A 73 9.31 -20.96 -6.52
N ARG A 74 9.03 -19.90 -7.27
CA ARG A 74 8.97 -19.90 -8.74
C ARG A 74 10.34 -19.76 -9.42
N GLY A 75 11.43 -19.58 -8.66
CA GLY A 75 12.79 -19.48 -9.19
C GLY A 75 13.28 -18.06 -9.50
N ALA A 76 12.61 -17.03 -8.97
CA ALA A 76 13.10 -15.66 -9.08
C ALA A 76 14.34 -15.42 -8.21
N ARG A 77 15.28 -14.61 -8.69
CA ARG A 77 16.33 -14.02 -7.84
C ARG A 77 15.77 -12.81 -7.11
N LEU A 78 15.71 -12.85 -5.79
CA LEU A 78 15.13 -11.78 -4.98
C LEU A 78 16.19 -10.84 -4.41
N ILE A 79 15.90 -9.54 -4.48
CA ILE A 79 16.60 -8.49 -3.72
C ILE A 79 15.57 -7.90 -2.75
N MET A 80 15.72 -8.22 -1.47
CA MET A 80 14.80 -7.79 -0.43
C MET A 80 15.24 -6.45 0.15
N ALA A 81 14.53 -5.38 -0.21
CA ALA A 81 14.75 -4.04 0.31
C ALA A 81 13.90 -3.86 1.58
N CYS A 82 14.37 -4.41 2.69
CA CYS A 82 13.69 -4.32 3.99
C CYS A 82 14.41 -3.29 4.90
N ARG A 83 13.70 -2.71 5.88
CA ARG A 83 14.32 -1.88 6.94
C ARG A 83 15.19 -2.78 7.83
N ASN A 84 16.39 -2.31 8.19
CA ASN A 84 17.36 -3.04 9.03
C ASN A 84 16.69 -3.61 10.31
N VAL A 85 16.77 -4.93 10.50
CA VAL A 85 16.13 -5.67 11.61
C VAL A 85 16.65 -5.19 12.98
N GLN A 86 17.92 -4.82 13.06
CA GLN A 86 18.56 -4.31 14.28
C GLN A 86 18.14 -2.86 14.59
N ALA A 87 17.85 -2.04 13.58
CA ALA A 87 17.34 -0.68 13.76
C ALA A 87 15.86 -0.64 14.17
N ALA A 88 15.05 -1.62 13.72
CA ALA A 88 13.63 -1.73 14.08
C ALA A 88 13.40 -1.95 15.59
N ASN A 89 14.31 -2.68 16.25
CA ASN A 89 14.27 -2.85 17.72
C ASN A 89 14.65 -1.56 18.47
N LYS A 90 15.51 -0.71 17.88
CA LYS A 90 15.84 0.62 18.41
C LYS A 90 14.72 1.65 18.14
N LEU A 91 13.94 1.43 17.06
CA LEU A 91 12.81 2.29 16.65
C LEU A 91 11.59 2.22 17.58
N LYS A 92 11.54 1.25 18.51
CA LYS A 92 10.49 1.16 19.54
C LYS A 92 10.37 2.44 20.39
N GLU A 93 11.43 3.23 20.48
CA GLU A 93 11.46 4.55 21.13
C GLU A 93 11.01 5.69 20.20
N THR A 94 11.09 5.52 18.87
CA THR A 94 10.78 6.55 17.85
C THR A 94 9.29 6.63 17.49
N PHE A 95 8.45 5.71 17.97
CA PHE A 95 6.99 5.73 17.72
C PHE A 95 6.26 6.96 18.29
N ARG A 96 6.97 7.88 18.98
CA ARG A 96 6.47 9.21 19.33
C ARG A 96 6.67 10.27 18.23
N LYS A 97 7.55 10.07 17.25
CA LYS A 97 7.77 11.02 16.15
C LYS A 97 6.78 10.72 15.01
N LYS A 98 5.92 11.68 14.71
CA LYS A 98 5.03 11.66 13.53
C LYS A 98 5.80 11.91 12.22
N THR A 99 7.09 12.22 12.30
CA THR A 99 7.93 12.64 11.17
C THR A 99 9.26 11.90 11.11
N THR A 100 9.80 11.74 9.90
CA THR A 100 11.15 11.23 9.63
C THR A 100 12.22 12.29 9.94
N GLU A 101 13.49 11.90 9.86
CA GLU A 101 14.62 12.83 9.98
C GLU A 101 14.62 13.91 8.88
N ASP A 102 14.06 13.57 7.71
CA ASP A 102 13.86 14.50 6.59
C ASP A 102 12.64 15.44 6.78
N GLY A 103 11.94 15.35 7.91
CA GLY A 103 10.74 16.15 8.18
C GLY A 103 9.47 15.67 7.45
N LEU A 104 9.48 14.46 6.91
CA LEU A 104 8.33 13.89 6.20
C LEU A 104 7.41 13.14 7.15
N GLU A 105 6.10 13.22 6.94
CA GLU A 105 5.16 12.39 7.69
C GLU A 105 5.45 10.91 7.42
N MET A 106 5.48 10.11 8.48
CA MET A 106 6.00 8.73 8.45
C MET A 106 5.27 7.82 7.44
N THR A 107 3.95 7.94 7.32
CA THR A 107 3.13 7.14 6.39
C THR A 107 3.42 7.51 4.96
N MET A 108 3.43 8.81 4.64
CA MET A 108 3.73 9.33 3.31
C MET A 108 5.19 9.05 2.91
N ALA A 109 6.13 9.21 3.84
CA ALA A 109 7.54 8.88 3.62
C ALA A 109 7.73 7.41 3.23
N THR A 110 7.09 6.50 3.96
CA THR A 110 7.25 5.06 3.77
C THR A 110 6.51 4.56 2.52
N ASN A 111 5.28 5.02 2.30
CA ASN A 111 4.43 4.46 1.25
C ASN A 111 4.61 5.12 -0.11
N GLN A 112 4.97 6.41 -0.13
CA GLN A 112 5.03 7.22 -1.35
C GLN A 112 6.45 7.74 -1.63
N TYR A 113 7.04 8.56 -0.76
CA TYR A 113 8.26 9.30 -1.10
C TYR A 113 9.52 8.44 -1.18
N GLY A 114 9.69 7.47 -0.28
CA GLY A 114 10.78 6.50 -0.35
C GLY A 114 10.72 5.68 -1.65
N PRO A 115 9.59 5.03 -1.98
CA PRO A 115 9.42 4.34 -3.26
C PRO A 115 9.54 5.24 -4.49
N PHE A 116 9.09 6.49 -4.42
CA PHE A 116 9.24 7.48 -5.50
C PHE A 116 10.72 7.73 -5.81
N LEU A 117 11.51 8.07 -4.79
CA LEU A 117 12.96 8.27 -4.94
C LEU A 117 13.66 6.99 -5.41
N LEU A 118 13.34 5.84 -4.80
CA LEU A 118 13.91 4.55 -5.20
C LEU A 118 13.65 4.25 -6.68
N THR A 119 12.46 4.61 -7.19
CA THR A 119 12.11 4.39 -8.60
C THR A 119 12.96 5.25 -9.53
N HIS A 120 13.20 6.52 -9.17
CA HIS A 120 14.13 7.39 -9.91
C HIS A 120 15.53 6.78 -9.98
N LEU A 121 16.09 6.39 -8.84
CA LEU A 121 17.45 5.87 -8.78
C LEU A 121 17.64 4.55 -9.56
N LEU A 122 16.57 3.77 -9.71
CA LEU A 122 16.59 2.50 -10.44
C LEU A 122 16.21 2.63 -11.92
N ILE A 123 15.75 3.79 -12.38
CA ILE A 123 15.06 3.84 -13.67
C ILE A 123 15.95 3.48 -14.86
N ASP A 124 17.20 3.94 -14.86
CA ASP A 124 18.12 3.65 -15.96
C ASP A 124 18.45 2.16 -16.03
N LEU A 125 18.53 1.50 -14.88
CA LEU A 125 18.70 0.05 -14.81
C LEU A 125 17.47 -0.68 -15.37
N LEU A 126 16.26 -0.21 -15.02
CA LEU A 126 15.01 -0.77 -15.54
C LEU A 126 14.89 -0.60 -17.06
N LYS A 127 15.24 0.58 -17.59
CA LYS A 127 15.27 0.88 -19.03
C LYS A 127 16.26 -0.01 -19.78
N ARG A 128 17.46 -0.24 -19.21
CA ARG A 128 18.47 -1.16 -19.77
C ARG A 128 18.05 -2.63 -19.73
N SER A 129 17.18 -3.00 -18.78
CA SER A 129 16.75 -4.39 -18.55
C SER A 129 15.43 -4.75 -19.25
N LYS A 130 15.07 -4.06 -20.34
CA LYS A 130 13.81 -4.28 -21.05
C LYS A 130 13.67 -5.72 -21.59
N PRO A 131 12.48 -6.36 -21.50
CA PRO A 131 11.27 -5.85 -20.87
C PRO A 131 11.36 -5.91 -19.33
N SER A 132 11.01 -4.80 -18.67
CA SER A 132 10.99 -4.69 -17.20
C SER A 132 9.69 -4.07 -16.71
N ARG A 133 9.45 -4.15 -15.39
CA ARG A 133 8.19 -3.69 -14.78
C ARG A 133 8.39 -3.07 -13.41
N VAL A 134 7.64 -2.00 -13.16
CA VAL A 134 7.36 -1.44 -11.84
C VAL A 134 5.93 -1.80 -11.44
N VAL A 135 5.77 -2.38 -10.25
CA VAL A 135 4.45 -2.72 -9.68
C VAL A 135 4.28 -1.99 -8.37
N VAL A 136 3.25 -1.15 -8.28
CA VAL A 136 2.95 -0.37 -7.07
C VAL A 136 1.68 -0.90 -6.43
N VAL A 137 1.72 -1.15 -5.12
CA VAL A 137 0.57 -1.69 -4.36
C VAL A 137 -0.27 -0.53 -3.78
N ALA A 138 -1.53 -0.43 -4.22
CA ALA A 138 -2.52 0.52 -3.71
C ALA A 138 -3.65 -0.16 -2.90
N SER A 139 -4.81 0.48 -2.74
CA SER A 139 -5.97 -0.02 -2.00
C SER A 139 -7.23 0.79 -2.33
N GLU A 140 -8.41 0.14 -2.41
CA GLU A 140 -9.72 0.81 -2.61
C GLU A 140 -10.04 1.91 -1.59
N LEU A 141 -9.42 1.88 -0.41
CA LEU A 141 -9.59 2.91 0.60
C LEU A 141 -9.12 4.30 0.13
N TYR A 142 -8.37 4.38 -0.98
CA TYR A 142 -8.04 5.65 -1.63
C TYR A 142 -9.30 6.48 -1.99
N ARG A 143 -10.45 5.85 -2.23
CA ARG A 143 -11.72 6.53 -2.54
C ARG A 143 -12.23 7.40 -1.41
N LEU A 144 -11.78 7.14 -0.18
CA LEU A 144 -12.13 7.91 1.02
C LEU A 144 -11.19 9.12 1.22
N ALA A 145 -10.28 9.38 0.30
CA ALA A 145 -9.31 10.45 0.39
C ALA A 145 -9.26 11.33 -0.85
N SER A 146 -8.73 12.53 -0.65
CA SER A 146 -8.34 13.45 -1.72
C SER A 146 -6.88 13.85 -1.55
N LEU A 147 -6.20 14.09 -2.67
CA LEU A 147 -4.82 14.55 -2.68
C LEU A 147 -4.79 16.07 -2.71
N ASN A 148 -4.29 16.69 -1.64
CA ASN A 148 -4.11 18.13 -1.56
C ASN A 148 -2.74 18.53 -2.14
N LEU A 149 -2.72 19.10 -3.34
CA LEU A 149 -1.48 19.52 -4.02
C LEU A 149 -0.79 20.71 -3.35
N ASP A 150 -1.49 21.48 -2.51
CA ASP A 150 -0.91 22.62 -1.80
C ASP A 150 -0.21 22.18 -0.51
N ASN A 151 -0.48 20.95 -0.04
CA ASN A 151 0.20 20.36 1.10
C ASN A 151 0.27 18.83 0.95
N LEU A 152 1.27 18.36 0.20
CA LEU A 152 1.49 16.93 -0.02
C LEU A 152 2.11 16.20 1.19
N ASN A 153 2.68 16.93 2.15
CA ASN A 153 3.26 16.37 3.37
C ASN A 153 2.55 16.89 4.64
N PRO A 154 1.26 16.57 4.85
CA PRO A 154 0.47 17.13 5.94
C PRO A 154 0.74 16.42 7.28
N VAL A 155 1.83 16.83 7.95
CA VAL A 155 2.35 16.24 9.21
C VAL A 155 1.41 16.34 10.42
N THR A 156 0.38 17.20 10.36
CA THR A 156 -0.60 17.40 11.44
C THR A 156 -1.86 16.55 11.29
N THR A 157 -2.04 15.90 10.16
CA THR A 157 -3.26 15.15 9.84
C THR A 157 -3.32 13.79 10.54
N PHE A 158 -4.53 13.28 10.72
CA PHE A 158 -4.77 11.99 11.37
C PHE A 158 -4.14 10.82 10.60
N PRO A 159 -3.30 9.98 11.23
CA PRO A 159 -2.54 8.94 10.52
C PRO A 159 -3.38 7.94 9.71
N ALA A 160 -4.57 7.58 10.18
CA ALA A 160 -5.43 6.65 9.43
C ALA A 160 -5.92 7.25 8.10
N TYR A 161 -6.20 8.55 8.07
CA TYR A 161 -6.56 9.24 6.83
C TYR A 161 -5.36 9.36 5.89
N LEU A 162 -4.16 9.58 6.43
CA LEU A 162 -2.92 9.62 5.64
C LEU A 162 -2.58 8.31 4.95
N TYR A 163 -2.98 7.18 5.54
CA TYR A 163 -2.91 5.91 4.84
C TYR A 163 -3.73 5.94 3.54
N TYR A 164 -4.96 6.44 3.57
CA TYR A 164 -5.82 6.56 2.38
C TYR A 164 -5.22 7.53 1.35
N VAL A 165 -4.71 8.68 1.82
CA VAL A 165 -4.01 9.65 0.96
C VAL A 165 -2.77 9.03 0.30
N SER A 166 -1.98 8.25 1.04
CA SER A 166 -0.80 7.56 0.48
C SER A 166 -1.18 6.56 -0.61
N LYS A 167 -2.34 5.90 -0.49
CA LYS A 167 -2.85 4.97 -1.52
C LYS A 167 -3.39 5.71 -2.73
N TYR A 168 -3.98 6.89 -2.54
CA TYR A 168 -4.33 7.79 -3.65
C TYR A 168 -3.06 8.23 -4.39
N ALA A 169 -2.03 8.67 -3.66
CA ALA A 169 -0.75 9.10 -4.22
C ALA A 169 -0.06 7.98 -5.01
N ASN A 170 -0.09 6.74 -4.52
CA ASN A 170 0.45 5.57 -5.23
C ASN A 170 -0.19 5.38 -6.63
N ILE A 171 -1.50 5.61 -6.76
CA ILE A 171 -2.19 5.47 -8.05
C ILE A 171 -1.80 6.63 -8.97
N VAL A 172 -1.85 7.88 -8.50
CA VAL A 172 -1.43 9.06 -9.27
C VAL A 172 0.02 8.90 -9.76
N PHE A 173 0.92 8.46 -8.87
CA PHE A 173 2.30 8.15 -9.20
C PHE A 173 2.40 7.08 -10.30
N SER A 174 1.66 5.99 -10.18
CA SER A 174 1.71 4.88 -11.15
C SER A 174 1.25 5.31 -12.54
N LEU A 175 0.18 6.11 -12.62
CA LEU A 175 -0.35 6.61 -13.88
C LEU A 175 0.62 7.59 -14.55
N GLU A 176 1.17 8.53 -13.79
CA GLU A 176 2.12 9.50 -14.32
C GLU A 176 3.47 8.85 -14.69
N LEU A 177 3.95 7.90 -13.89
CA LEU A 177 5.15 7.12 -14.20
C LEU A 177 4.95 6.30 -15.50
N ALA A 178 3.78 5.68 -15.67
CA ALA A 178 3.45 4.95 -16.90
C ALA A 178 3.50 5.87 -18.13
N ARG A 179 2.94 7.08 -18.01
CA ARG A 179 2.93 8.09 -19.09
C ARG A 179 4.34 8.55 -19.45
N ARG A 180 5.19 8.79 -18.45
CA ARG A 180 6.59 9.23 -18.67
C ARG A 180 7.49 8.14 -19.23
N LEU A 181 7.17 6.87 -18.98
CA LEU A 181 7.93 5.72 -19.46
C LEU A 181 7.40 5.12 -20.76
N GLU A 182 6.43 5.76 -21.40
CA GLU A 182 5.92 5.33 -22.70
C GLU A 182 7.07 5.21 -23.73
N GLY A 183 7.07 4.13 -24.50
CA GLY A 183 8.12 3.83 -25.49
C GLY A 183 9.45 3.33 -24.91
N THR A 184 9.64 3.31 -23.58
CA THR A 184 10.92 2.87 -22.99
C THR A 184 11.05 1.35 -22.83
N GLY A 185 9.94 0.61 -22.95
CA GLY A 185 9.88 -0.83 -22.70
C GLY A 185 9.79 -1.21 -21.21
N VAL A 186 9.65 -0.21 -20.33
CA VAL A 186 9.34 -0.40 -18.90
C VAL A 186 7.82 -0.24 -18.71
N THR A 187 7.18 -1.27 -18.15
CA THR A 187 5.73 -1.23 -17.84
C THR A 187 5.50 -0.81 -16.40
N VAL A 188 4.43 -0.06 -16.14
CA VAL A 188 4.09 0.41 -14.80
C VAL A 188 2.64 0.12 -14.52
N ASN A 189 2.36 -0.59 -13.44
CA ASN A 189 1.00 -0.96 -13.07
C ASN A 189 0.75 -0.77 -11.59
N CYS A 190 -0.49 -0.37 -11.29
CA CYS A 190 -0.98 -0.28 -9.93
C CYS A 190 -1.87 -1.50 -9.67
N LEU A 191 -1.45 -2.38 -8.78
CA LEU A 191 -1.82 -3.78 -8.85
C LEU A 191 -2.44 -4.29 -7.55
N HIS A 192 -3.55 -5.01 -7.70
CA HIS A 192 -3.82 -6.33 -7.12
C HIS A 192 -3.63 -7.38 -8.24
N PRO A 193 -2.93 -8.52 -8.03
CA PRO A 193 -2.09 -9.19 -9.03
C PRO A 193 -2.79 -9.86 -10.21
N GLU A 194 -2.79 -9.17 -11.37
CA GLU A 194 -2.43 -9.74 -12.68
C GLU A 194 -1.73 -8.64 -13.50
N LEU A 195 -0.90 -9.02 -14.48
CA LEU A 195 -0.73 -8.32 -15.76
C LEU A 195 0.48 -8.84 -16.57
N GLU A 196 0.32 -8.99 -17.88
CA GLU A 196 1.41 -9.04 -18.85
C GLU A 196 1.00 -8.16 -20.03
N GLY A 197 1.92 -7.33 -20.53
CA GLY A 197 1.65 -6.47 -21.70
C GLY A 197 0.77 -5.23 -21.48
N VAL A 198 0.33 -4.95 -20.25
CA VAL A 198 -0.53 -3.79 -19.94
C VAL A 198 0.24 -2.79 -19.07
N THR A 199 -0.01 -1.49 -19.27
CA THR A 199 0.62 -0.37 -18.53
C THR A 199 -0.45 0.68 -18.19
N GLY A 200 -0.27 1.42 -17.09
CA GLY A 200 -1.15 2.53 -16.71
C GLY A 200 -2.55 2.11 -16.27
N LYS A 201 -2.72 0.87 -15.81
CA LYS A 201 -4.01 0.33 -15.37
C LYS A 201 -4.00 0.03 -13.88
N TYR A 202 -5.20 0.01 -13.29
CA TYR A 202 -5.46 -0.38 -11.91
C TYR A 202 -6.22 -1.70 -11.88
N PHE A 203 -5.79 -2.63 -11.04
CA PHE A 203 -6.37 -3.99 -10.96
C PHE A 203 -6.91 -4.29 -9.57
N LEU A 204 -8.08 -4.91 -9.54
CA LEU A 204 -8.71 -5.49 -8.34
C LEU A 204 -9.13 -6.93 -8.69
N ASP A 205 -8.75 -7.90 -7.87
CA ASP A 205 -9.06 -9.34 -8.09
C ASP A 205 -8.75 -9.83 -9.51
N CYS A 206 -7.52 -9.56 -9.98
CA CYS A 206 -7.04 -9.98 -11.31
C CYS A 206 -7.81 -9.36 -12.49
N ARG A 207 -8.61 -8.31 -12.28
CA ARG A 207 -9.37 -7.64 -13.34
C ARG A 207 -9.08 -6.15 -13.36
N GLU A 208 -9.08 -5.56 -14.56
CA GLU A 208 -9.00 -4.11 -14.70
C GLU A 208 -10.20 -3.48 -13.99
N TYR A 209 -9.94 -2.48 -13.14
CA TYR A 209 -10.95 -1.82 -12.33
C TYR A 209 -10.98 -0.32 -12.59
N GLY A 210 -12.18 0.25 -12.68
CA GLY A 210 -12.37 1.67 -12.99
C GLY A 210 -11.93 2.58 -11.84
N LEU A 211 -11.07 3.55 -12.16
CA LEU A 211 -10.62 4.57 -11.22
C LEU A 211 -11.59 5.76 -11.16
N SER A 212 -11.66 6.44 -10.02
CA SER A 212 -12.35 7.72 -9.88
C SER A 212 -11.68 8.81 -10.73
N SER A 213 -12.49 9.71 -11.30
CA SER A 213 -12.03 10.77 -12.23
C SER A 213 -10.91 11.63 -11.65
N GLY A 214 -10.98 11.93 -10.34
CA GLY A 214 -9.98 12.76 -9.67
C GLY A 214 -8.55 12.22 -9.75
N VAL A 215 -8.35 10.90 -9.81
CA VAL A 215 -7.01 10.29 -9.87
C VAL A 215 -6.46 10.27 -11.30
N GLN A 216 -7.36 10.25 -12.29
CA GLN A 216 -7.01 10.14 -13.71
C GLN A 216 -6.64 11.48 -14.34
N ASP A 217 -6.76 12.59 -13.61
CA ASP A 217 -6.41 13.94 -14.07
C ASP A 217 -4.91 14.05 -14.40
N PRO A 218 -4.52 14.20 -15.69
CA PRO A 218 -3.11 14.28 -16.08
C PRO A 218 -2.40 15.52 -15.55
N ALA A 219 -3.11 16.66 -15.43
CA ALA A 219 -2.53 17.90 -14.93
C ALA A 219 -2.18 17.76 -13.43
N LYS A 220 -3.07 17.11 -12.67
CA LYS A 220 -2.80 16.73 -11.29
C LYS A 220 -1.62 15.77 -11.18
N GLY A 221 -1.56 14.74 -12.04
CA GLY A 221 -0.45 13.80 -12.07
C GLY A 221 0.90 14.48 -12.28
N LYS A 222 0.97 15.37 -13.27
CA LYS A 222 2.16 16.17 -13.55
C LYS A 222 2.56 17.08 -12.37
N LYS A 223 1.62 17.84 -11.83
CA LYS A 223 1.90 18.74 -10.68
C LYS A 223 2.32 17.96 -9.44
N PHE A 224 1.67 16.83 -9.15
CA PHE A 224 2.06 15.93 -8.07
C PHE A 224 3.50 15.42 -8.22
N TRP A 225 3.90 15.07 -9.45
CA TRP A 225 5.25 14.61 -9.75
C TRP A 225 6.32 15.65 -9.43
N GLU A 226 6.17 16.85 -9.97
CA GLU A 226 7.13 17.96 -9.81
C GLU A 226 7.30 18.35 -8.33
N LEU A 227 6.18 18.38 -7.59
CA LEU A 227 6.21 18.61 -6.14
C LEU A 227 6.88 17.45 -5.40
N SER A 228 6.67 16.20 -5.83
CA SER A 228 7.31 15.03 -5.22
C SER A 228 8.82 15.01 -5.44
N GLU A 229 9.31 15.40 -6.61
CA GLU A 229 10.75 15.58 -6.89
C GLU A 229 11.39 16.59 -5.93
N THR A 230 10.68 17.68 -5.64
CA THR A 230 11.11 18.70 -4.67
C THR A 230 11.14 18.13 -3.25
N ILE A 231 10.12 17.37 -2.85
CA ILE A 231 10.01 16.77 -1.52
C ILE A 231 11.13 15.76 -1.27
N VAL A 232 11.46 14.92 -2.25
CA VAL A 232 12.55 13.93 -2.11
C VAL A 232 13.93 14.53 -2.33
N LYS A 233 14.02 15.83 -2.65
CA LYS A 233 15.28 16.56 -2.88
C LYS A 233 16.13 15.87 -3.96
N LEU A 234 15.51 15.54 -5.09
CA LEU A 234 16.19 14.84 -6.19
C LEU A 234 17.40 15.66 -6.67
N GLN A 235 18.58 15.05 -6.70
CA GLN A 235 19.82 15.73 -7.06
C GLN A 235 19.92 15.91 -8.58
N PRO A 236 20.67 16.92 -9.07
CA PRO A 236 20.89 17.10 -10.51
C PRO A 236 21.54 15.90 -11.20
N THR A 237 22.31 15.12 -10.46
CA THR A 237 22.99 13.89 -10.92
C THR A 237 22.08 12.66 -10.91
N ASP A 238 20.93 12.72 -10.25
CA ASP A 238 20.02 11.59 -10.17
C ASP A 238 19.28 11.41 -11.50
N PRO A 239 18.94 10.16 -11.89
CA PRO A 239 18.20 9.91 -13.11
C PRO A 239 16.83 10.58 -13.11
N LYS A 240 16.53 11.34 -14.17
CA LYS A 240 15.23 11.98 -14.38
C LYS A 240 14.34 11.12 -15.29
N ILE A 241 13.04 11.13 -14.99
CA ILE A 241 12.02 10.34 -15.69
C ILE A 241 11.11 11.27 -16.50
#